data_AF-A0A915PD71-F1
#
_entry.id   AF-A0A915PD71-F1
#
_cell.length_a   1.000
_cell.length_b   1.000
_cell.length_c   1.000
_cell.angle_alpha   90.00
_cell.angle_beta   90.00
_cell.angle_gamma   90.00
#
_symmetry.space_group_name_H-M   'P 1'
#
loop_
_entity.id
_entity.type
_entity.pdbx_description
1 polymer ?
#
loop_
_entity_poly.entity_id
_entity_poly.type
_entity_poly.pdbx_seq_one_letter_code
_entity_poly.pdbx_strand_id
1 'polypeptide(L)'
;MRQVVAYRKQLLSSNIGLQFVSGLTIGILLGFFVKFCYENDFSANSAQIFTIEEVDIATINTKKTYYHWDLYREIIKYSSNHERHQNLYWTVISDEKTFIIMANLRRFLISYDPEEPLVIARIFNKRNLISYMFPWVNYKRITLQSGVIFSRTALDYLISEACLGFLSSYATEKALLQCSSHTNVHVVDPIDQDGKHLLTTNAFKEMRKKLEYSAKMKDELQCYSNQAVSFGNINYQTHRLLDFTINRINVFGR
;
A
#
# COMPACT_ATOMS: atom_id res chain seq x y z
N MET A 1 5.52 14.57 -16.82
CA MET A 1 5.95 13.85 -15.60
C MET A 1 5.59 12.39 -15.81
N ARG A 2 6.56 11.47 -15.79
CA ARG A 2 6.30 10.03 -15.86
C ARG A 2 6.20 9.51 -14.44
N GLN A 3 5.14 8.76 -14.12
CA GLN A 3 5.04 8.05 -12.85
C GLN A 3 5.45 6.60 -13.07
N VAL A 4 6.39 6.14 -12.26
CA VAL A 4 6.88 4.76 -12.27
C VAL A 4 6.06 3.99 -11.26
N VAL A 5 5.33 2.97 -11.71
CA VAL A 5 4.69 2.00 -10.82
C VAL A 5 5.62 0.80 -10.77
N ALA A 6 6.34 0.66 -9.66
CA ALA A 6 7.24 -0.46 -9.44
C ALA A 6 6.50 -1.58 -8.72
N TYR A 7 6.47 -2.78 -9.29
CA TYR A 7 5.94 -3.98 -8.65
C TYR A 7 7.11 -4.88 -8.23
N ARG A 8 7.30 -5.07 -6.92
CA ARG A 8 8.37 -5.95 -6.44
C ARG A 8 7.90 -7.40 -6.47
N LYS A 9 8.50 -8.21 -7.34
CA LYS A 9 8.33 -9.66 -7.41
C LYS A 9 9.30 -10.31 -6.43
N GLN A 10 8.91 -10.43 -5.16
CA GLN A 10 9.72 -11.15 -4.18
C GLN A 10 9.53 -12.66 -4.34
N LEU A 11 10.32 -13.25 -5.24
CA LEU A 11 10.47 -14.70 -5.35
C LEU A 11 11.29 -15.22 -4.16
N LEU A 12 10.74 -16.24 -3.51
CA LEU A 12 11.33 -16.95 -2.37
C LEU A 12 12.64 -17.64 -2.80
N SER A 13 13.81 -17.03 -2.53
CA SER A 13 15.09 -17.72 -2.67
C SER A 13 16.04 -17.38 -1.52
N SER A 14 16.58 -18.43 -0.90
CA SER A 14 17.16 -18.46 0.44
C SER A 14 18.67 -18.19 0.51
N ASN A 15 19.24 -17.33 -0.34
CA ASN A 15 20.69 -17.14 -0.37
C ASN A 15 21.14 -15.71 -0.06
N ILE A 16 21.70 -15.55 1.14
CA ILE A 16 22.07 -14.29 1.80
C ILE A 16 23.33 -13.63 1.21
N GLY A 17 24.17 -14.37 0.47
CA GLY A 17 25.42 -13.86 -0.10
C GLY A 17 25.26 -12.94 -1.32
N LEU A 18 24.21 -13.11 -2.12
CA LEU A 18 24.01 -12.31 -3.35
C LEU A 18 23.44 -10.91 -3.09
N GLN A 19 22.82 -10.68 -1.93
CA GLN A 19 22.08 -9.43 -1.64
C GLN A 19 22.99 -8.21 -1.37
N PHE A 20 24.26 -8.43 -1.04
CA PHE A 20 25.19 -7.33 -0.74
C PHE A 20 25.86 -6.75 -2.00
N VAL A 21 26.13 -7.60 -2.99
CA VAL A 21 26.70 -7.17 -4.28
C VAL A 21 25.63 -6.51 -5.15
N SER A 22 24.37 -6.98 -5.09
CA SER A 22 23.25 -6.37 -5.82
C SER A 22 22.88 -4.98 -5.29
N GLY A 23 22.98 -4.72 -3.98
CA GLY A 23 22.67 -3.41 -3.41
C GLY A 23 23.60 -2.28 -3.88
N LEU A 24 24.87 -2.60 -4.14
CA LEU A 24 25.88 -1.63 -4.59
C LEU A 24 25.79 -1.36 -6.09
N THR A 25 25.47 -2.37 -6.91
CA THR A 25 25.24 -2.19 -8.34
C THR A 25 23.92 -1.47 -8.64
N ILE A 26 22.85 -1.73 -7.86
CA ILE A 26 21.56 -1.04 -7.99
C ILE A 26 21.68 0.46 -7.65
N GLY A 27 22.48 0.83 -6.65
CA GLY A 27 22.72 2.24 -6.31
C GLY A 27 23.43 3.03 -7.42
N ILE A 28 24.41 2.40 -8.07
CA ILE A 28 25.15 2.99 -9.21
C ILE A 28 24.24 3.06 -10.45
N LEU A 29 23.46 2.01 -10.74
CA LEU A 29 22.52 1.98 -11.86
C LEU A 29 21.37 2.98 -11.70
N LEU A 30 20.80 3.14 -10.50
CA LEU A 30 19.79 4.17 -10.23
C LEU A 30 20.37 5.59 -10.36
N GLY A 31 21.61 5.81 -9.94
CA GLY A 31 22.31 7.07 -10.15
C GLY A 31 22.54 7.39 -11.64
N PHE A 32 22.93 6.39 -12.42
CA PHE A 32 23.07 6.52 -13.88
C PHE A 32 21.71 6.71 -14.58
N PHE A 33 20.65 6.04 -14.15
CA PHE A 33 19.30 6.18 -14.74
C PHE A 33 18.68 7.55 -14.47
N VAL A 34 18.84 8.09 -13.26
CA VAL A 34 18.38 9.46 -12.96
C VAL A 34 19.11 10.48 -13.84
N LYS A 35 20.39 10.26 -14.13
CA LYS A 35 21.17 11.11 -15.05
C LYS A 35 20.74 10.94 -16.51
N PHE A 36 20.48 9.71 -16.97
CA PHE A 36 20.03 9.43 -18.35
C PHE A 36 18.62 9.95 -18.66
N CYS A 37 17.71 9.95 -17.67
CA CYS A 37 16.36 10.51 -17.82
C CYS A 37 16.33 12.05 -17.88
N TYR A 38 17.39 12.73 -17.44
CA TYR A 38 17.46 14.19 -17.52
C TYR A 38 17.94 14.69 -18.89
N GLU A 39 18.64 13.83 -19.65
CA GLU A 39 19.38 14.25 -20.83
C GLU A 39 18.76 13.78 -22.16
N ASN A 40 17.85 12.78 -22.15
CA ASN A 40 17.21 12.28 -23.36
C ASN A 40 15.68 12.42 -23.34
N ASP A 41 15.21 13.41 -24.10
CA ASP A 41 13.81 13.71 -24.39
C ASP A 41 13.25 12.65 -25.37
N PHE A 42 13.04 11.42 -24.88
CA PHE A 42 12.56 10.32 -25.72
C PHE A 42 11.02 10.29 -25.75
N SER A 43 10.47 10.90 -26.80
CA SER A 43 9.08 10.80 -27.25
C SER A 43 8.79 9.38 -27.78
N ALA A 44 7.89 8.64 -27.10
CA ALA A 44 7.07 7.58 -27.72
C ALA A 44 6.00 7.07 -26.73
N ASN A 45 4.77 6.93 -27.23
CA ASN A 45 3.56 6.49 -26.53
C ASN A 45 3.45 4.96 -26.38
N SER A 46 4.46 4.29 -25.83
CA SER A 46 4.36 2.86 -25.50
C SER A 46 4.71 2.62 -24.05
N ALA A 47 3.83 1.92 -23.33
CA ALA A 47 4.13 1.37 -22.02
C ALA A 47 5.28 0.36 -22.21
N GLN A 48 6.49 0.76 -21.84
CA GLN A 48 7.65 -0.12 -21.88
C GLN A 48 7.78 -0.80 -20.52
N ILE A 49 7.70 -2.13 -20.55
CA ILE A 49 7.95 -2.99 -19.39
C ILE A 49 9.46 -3.25 -19.37
N PHE A 50 10.12 -2.82 -18.31
CA PHE A 50 11.51 -3.16 -18.06
C PHE A 50 11.55 -4.09 -16.85
N THR A 51 12.00 -5.32 -17.07
CA THR A 51 12.27 -6.27 -16.00
C THR A 51 13.72 -6.06 -15.56
N ILE A 52 13.90 -5.40 -14.42
CA ILE A 52 15.18 -5.43 -13.69
C ILE A 52 15.01 -6.57 -12.69
N GLU A 53 15.98 -7.50 -12.62
CA GLU A 53 15.90 -8.73 -11.82
C GLU A 53 15.07 -8.55 -10.52
N GLU A 54 13.93 -9.26 -10.47
CA GLU A 54 12.94 -9.29 -9.37
C GLU A 54 11.94 -8.11 -9.24
N VAL A 55 11.88 -7.16 -10.17
CA VAL A 55 10.86 -6.08 -10.15
C VAL A 55 10.28 -5.89 -11.54
N ASP A 56 8.98 -6.13 -11.67
CA ASP A 56 8.23 -5.80 -12.88
C ASP A 56 7.82 -4.32 -12.78
N ILE A 57 8.39 -3.48 -13.64
CA ILE A 57 8.13 -2.04 -13.63
C ILE A 57 7.18 -1.69 -14.77
N ALA A 58 6.00 -1.17 -14.41
CA ALA A 58 5.05 -0.61 -15.35
C ALA A 58 5.17 0.92 -15.35
N THR A 59 5.42 1.50 -16.53
CA THR A 59 5.50 2.96 -16.69
C THR A 59 4.23 3.47 -17.37
N ILE A 60 3.59 4.47 -16.75
CA ILE A 60 2.39 5.10 -17.28
C ILE A 60 2.69 6.59 -17.53
N ASN A 61 2.48 7.03 -18.76
CA ASN A 61 2.62 8.45 -19.11
C ASN A 61 1.35 9.21 -18.71
N THR A 62 1.36 9.84 -17.55
CA THR A 62 0.21 10.61 -17.05
C THR A 62 0.65 11.77 -16.18
N LYS A 63 -0.12 12.87 -16.23
CA LYS A 63 0.03 13.99 -15.29
C LYS A 63 -0.71 13.75 -13.96
N LYS A 64 -1.56 12.72 -13.91
CA LYS A 64 -2.35 12.36 -12.72
C LYS A 64 -1.48 11.64 -11.70
N THR A 65 -1.80 11.80 -10.43
CA THR A 65 -1.14 11.10 -9.32
C THR A 65 -1.96 9.88 -8.90
N TYR A 66 -1.39 8.98 -8.10
CA TYR A 66 -2.08 7.78 -7.59
C TYR A 66 -3.36 8.10 -6.77
N TYR A 67 -3.49 9.34 -6.29
CA TYR A 67 -4.69 9.86 -5.62
C TYR A 67 -5.87 10.17 -6.56
N HIS A 68 -5.66 10.07 -7.88
CA HIS A 68 -6.72 10.19 -8.88
C HIS A 68 -7.29 8.82 -9.20
N TRP A 69 -8.62 8.71 -9.12
CA TRP A 69 -9.32 7.43 -9.28
C TRP A 69 -9.01 6.76 -10.61
N ASP A 70 -8.96 7.53 -11.70
CA ASP A 70 -8.72 7.00 -13.04
C ASP A 70 -7.37 6.27 -13.13
N LEU A 71 -6.31 6.85 -12.54
CA LEU A 71 -5.00 6.19 -12.53
C LEU A 71 -5.00 4.95 -11.63
N TYR A 72 -5.62 5.05 -10.46
CA TYR A 72 -5.69 3.93 -9.52
C TYR A 72 -6.47 2.75 -10.11
N ARG A 73 -7.56 3.01 -10.83
CA ARG A 73 -8.33 2.01 -11.56
C ARG A 73 -7.51 1.34 -12.66
N GLU A 74 -6.68 2.08 -13.38
CA GLU A 74 -5.76 1.46 -14.36
C GLU A 74 -4.72 0.55 -13.67
N ILE A 75 -4.26 0.91 -12.46
CA ILE A 75 -3.40 0.02 -11.65
C ILE A 75 -4.15 -1.26 -11.23
N ILE A 76 -5.41 -1.15 -10.79
CA ILE A 76 -6.25 -2.30 -10.46
C ILE A 76 -6.45 -3.19 -11.69
N LYS A 77 -6.77 -2.61 -12.86
CA LYS A 77 -6.92 -3.33 -14.13
C LYS A 77 -5.67 -4.08 -14.52
N TYR A 78 -4.52 -3.42 -14.45
CA TYR A 78 -3.23 -4.04 -14.72
C TYR A 78 -2.97 -5.21 -13.78
N SER A 79 -3.25 -5.03 -12.49
CA SER A 79 -3.04 -6.06 -11.45
C SER A 79 -3.92 -7.29 -11.72
N SER A 80 -5.23 -7.13 -11.93
CA SER A 80 -6.15 -8.26 -12.24
C SER A 80 -5.72 -9.04 -13.48
N ASN A 81 -5.36 -8.34 -14.56
CA ASN A 81 -4.91 -9.01 -15.78
C ASN A 81 -3.62 -9.81 -15.54
N HIS A 82 -2.71 -9.29 -14.72
CA HIS A 82 -1.48 -9.99 -14.36
C HIS A 82 -1.74 -11.19 -13.44
N GLU A 83 -2.65 -11.05 -12.47
CA GLU A 83 -3.01 -12.13 -11.54
C GLU A 83 -3.59 -13.36 -12.25
N ARG A 84 -4.42 -13.16 -13.28
CA ARG A 84 -5.02 -14.24 -14.07
C ARG A 84 -3.97 -15.15 -14.71
N HIS A 85 -2.78 -14.64 -14.99
CA HIS A 85 -1.68 -15.42 -15.54
C HIS A 85 -0.85 -16.14 -14.46
N GLN A 86 -0.93 -15.71 -13.19
CA GLN A 86 -0.03 -16.15 -12.12
C GLN A 86 -0.73 -16.86 -10.94
N ASN A 87 -2.06 -17.07 -10.99
CA ASN A 87 -2.84 -17.70 -9.92
C ASN A 87 -2.65 -17.03 -8.55
N LEU A 88 -2.53 -15.70 -8.51
CA LEU A 88 -2.40 -14.92 -7.27
C LEU A 88 -3.78 -14.77 -6.61
N TYR A 89 -3.86 -14.96 -5.29
CA TYR A 89 -5.11 -14.92 -4.52
C TYR A 89 -5.38 -13.56 -3.87
N TRP A 90 -4.31 -12.83 -3.56
CA TRP A 90 -4.35 -11.57 -2.85
C TRP A 90 -3.36 -10.60 -3.50
N THR A 91 -3.83 -9.39 -3.79
CA THR A 91 -3.00 -8.30 -4.31
C THR A 91 -2.90 -7.20 -3.26
N VAL A 92 -1.70 -6.67 -3.07
CA VAL A 92 -1.49 -5.47 -2.25
C VAL A 92 -1.05 -4.32 -3.14
N ILE A 93 -1.81 -3.24 -3.12
CA ILE A 93 -1.47 -2.00 -3.82
C ILE A 93 -1.06 -0.97 -2.75
N SER A 94 0.19 -0.53 -2.81
CA SER A 94 0.76 0.42 -1.84
C SER A 94 1.73 1.40 -2.49
N ASP A 95 2.05 2.48 -1.78
CA ASP A 95 3.07 3.45 -2.19
C ASP A 95 4.47 3.07 -1.68
N GLU A 96 5.50 3.80 -2.12
CA GLU A 96 6.89 3.58 -1.73
C GLU A 96 7.20 3.89 -0.25
N LYS A 97 6.23 4.49 0.45
CA LYS A 97 6.33 4.88 1.86
C LYS A 97 5.55 3.93 2.77
N THR A 98 5.05 2.83 2.22
CA THR A 98 4.36 1.79 2.96
C THR A 98 5.33 0.65 3.27
N PHE A 99 5.42 0.25 4.53
CA PHE A 99 6.11 -0.96 4.96
C PHE A 99 5.10 -2.04 5.32
N ILE A 100 5.27 -3.25 4.80
CA ILE A 100 4.36 -4.38 5.04
C ILE A 100 5.10 -5.49 5.78
N ILE A 101 4.55 -5.93 6.91
CA ILE A 101 5.05 -7.09 7.66
C ILE A 101 4.44 -8.34 7.03
N MET A 102 5.13 -8.93 6.05
CA MET A 102 4.62 -10.07 5.28
C MET A 102 4.21 -11.27 6.14
N ALA A 103 4.92 -11.53 7.25
CA ALA A 103 4.57 -12.61 8.17
C ALA A 103 3.19 -12.39 8.83
N ASN A 104 2.91 -11.16 9.27
CA ASN A 104 1.63 -10.81 9.88
C ASN A 104 0.52 -10.76 8.84
N LEU A 105 0.80 -10.20 7.65
CA LEU A 105 -0.15 -10.20 6.54
C LEU A 105 -0.62 -11.61 6.19
N ARG A 106 0.31 -12.56 6.03
CA ARG A 106 -0.02 -13.96 5.72
C ARG A 106 -0.88 -14.59 6.80
N ARG A 107 -0.51 -14.44 8.08
CA ARG A 107 -1.30 -14.98 9.21
C ARG A 107 -2.71 -14.39 9.23
N PHE A 108 -2.83 -13.10 8.97
CA PHE A 108 -4.11 -12.40 8.95
C PHE A 108 -5.00 -12.84 7.77
N LEU A 109 -4.44 -13.04 6.58
CA LEU A 109 -5.21 -13.43 5.39
C LEU A 109 -5.66 -14.90 5.38
N ILE A 110 -5.04 -15.78 6.20
CA ILE A 110 -5.44 -17.20 6.28
C ILE A 110 -6.90 -17.38 6.73
N SER A 111 -7.45 -16.43 7.50
CA SER A 111 -8.84 -16.50 7.97
C SER A 111 -9.88 -16.01 6.98
N TYR A 112 -9.47 -15.59 5.77
CA TYR A 112 -10.37 -15.03 4.75
C TYR A 112 -10.35 -15.87 3.49
N ASP A 113 -11.51 -15.97 2.83
CA ASP A 113 -11.63 -16.61 1.53
C ASP A 113 -11.24 -15.60 0.41
N PRO A 114 -10.24 -15.92 -0.45
CA PRO A 114 -9.89 -15.06 -1.58
C PRO A 114 -10.97 -14.95 -2.67
N GLU A 115 -11.97 -15.84 -2.67
CA GLU A 115 -13.09 -15.78 -3.61
C GLU A 115 -14.19 -14.80 -3.14
N GLU A 116 -14.21 -14.42 -1.86
CA GLU A 116 -15.12 -13.39 -1.39
C GLU A 116 -14.68 -11.99 -1.84
N PRO A 117 -15.60 -11.12 -2.34
CA PRO A 117 -15.26 -9.79 -2.82
C PRO A 117 -14.93 -8.86 -1.66
N LEU A 118 -13.68 -8.94 -1.20
CA LEU A 118 -13.16 -8.25 -0.02
C LEU A 118 -12.03 -7.27 -0.37
N VAL A 119 -12.13 -6.07 0.19
CA VAL A 119 -11.10 -5.03 0.23
C VAL A 119 -10.74 -4.77 1.69
N ILE A 120 -9.47 -4.92 2.02
CA ILE A 120 -8.97 -4.68 3.37
C ILE A 120 -8.15 -3.40 3.34
N ALA A 121 -8.63 -2.39 4.06
CA ALA A 121 -8.06 -1.07 4.02
C ALA A 121 -8.35 -0.31 5.30
N ARG A 122 -7.48 0.64 5.65
CA ARG A 122 -7.68 1.49 6.80
C ARG A 122 -8.78 2.52 6.52
N ILE A 123 -9.83 2.53 7.34
CA ILE A 123 -10.98 3.43 7.18
C ILE A 123 -10.88 4.57 8.20
N PHE A 124 -11.00 5.80 7.72
CA PHE A 124 -11.11 6.98 8.55
C PHE A 124 -12.50 7.57 8.48
N ASN A 125 -13.02 7.96 9.63
CA ASN A 125 -14.21 8.78 9.73
C ASN A 125 -13.81 10.15 10.29
N LYS A 126 -13.62 11.13 9.40
CA LYS A 126 -13.25 12.49 9.81
C LYS A 126 -14.50 13.25 10.22
N ARG A 127 -14.75 13.33 11.52
CA ARG A 127 -15.78 14.21 12.08
C ARG A 127 -15.32 15.67 11.99
N ASN A 128 -16.01 16.47 11.19
CA ASN A 128 -15.82 17.92 11.06
C ASN A 128 -17.13 18.63 11.45
N LEU A 129 -17.12 19.96 11.59
CA LEU A 129 -18.34 20.74 11.84
C LEU A 129 -19.46 20.42 10.82
N ILE A 130 -19.09 20.22 9.55
CA ILE A 130 -20.02 19.83 8.49
C ILE A 130 -20.65 18.45 8.76
N SER A 131 -19.90 17.49 9.32
CA SER A 131 -20.46 16.17 9.64
C SER A 131 -21.44 16.19 10.80
N TYR A 132 -21.33 17.19 11.67
CA TYR A 132 -22.31 17.39 12.74
C TYR A 132 -23.60 18.02 12.19
N MET A 133 -23.47 18.97 11.27
CA MET A 133 -24.63 19.61 10.63
C MET A 133 -25.37 18.69 9.66
N PHE A 134 -24.68 17.73 9.04
CA PHE A 134 -25.26 16.83 8.05
C PHE A 134 -24.94 15.35 8.36
N PRO A 135 -25.52 14.76 9.42
CA PRO A 135 -25.23 13.38 9.84
C PRO A 135 -25.61 12.31 8.81
N TRP A 136 -26.50 12.65 7.87
CA TRP A 136 -26.98 11.81 6.78
C TRP A 136 -25.92 11.51 5.71
N VAL A 137 -24.84 12.30 5.65
CA VAL A 137 -23.79 12.16 4.64
C VAL A 137 -22.71 11.19 5.15
N ASN A 138 -22.27 10.28 4.29
CA ASN A 138 -21.19 9.36 4.64
C ASN A 138 -19.83 10.08 4.55
N TYR A 139 -19.15 10.24 5.69
CA TYR A 139 -17.84 10.87 5.79
C TYR A 139 -16.67 9.87 5.85
N LYS A 140 -16.96 8.58 5.72
CA LYS A 140 -15.93 7.54 5.67
C LYS A 140 -15.05 7.71 4.44
N ARG A 141 -13.76 7.47 4.61
CA ARG A 141 -12.76 7.44 3.54
C ARG A 141 -11.78 6.31 3.82
N ILE A 142 -11.29 5.68 2.77
CA ILE A 142 -10.18 4.73 2.88
C ILE A 142 -8.88 5.51 2.75
N THR A 143 -7.84 5.18 3.51
CA THR A 143 -6.50 5.69 3.21
C THR A 143 -5.75 4.72 2.29
N LEU A 144 -4.97 5.28 1.38
CA LEU A 144 -4.06 4.52 0.54
C LEU A 144 -2.65 4.40 1.16
N GLN A 145 -2.35 5.23 2.16
CA GLN A 145 -0.99 5.38 2.70
C GLN A 145 -0.52 4.16 3.49
N SER A 146 -1.44 3.34 4.01
CA SER A 146 -1.11 2.09 4.69
C SER A 146 -1.13 0.89 3.73
N GLY A 147 -1.28 1.12 2.43
CA GLY A 147 -1.59 0.08 1.46
C GLY A 147 -3.04 -0.41 1.56
N VAL A 148 -3.51 -0.96 0.44
CA VAL A 148 -4.83 -1.57 0.31
C VAL A 148 -4.65 -2.98 -0.21
N ILE A 149 -5.34 -3.93 0.43
CA ILE A 149 -5.28 -5.35 0.08
C ILE A 149 -6.59 -5.73 -0.59
N PHE A 150 -6.50 -6.44 -1.70
CA PHE A 150 -7.62 -6.87 -2.52
C PHE A 150 -7.62 -8.39 -2.60
N SER A 151 -8.81 -8.96 -2.43
CA SER A 151 -9.11 -10.30 -2.95
C SER A 151 -9.14 -10.28 -4.48
N ARG A 152 -8.96 -11.44 -5.09
CA ARG A 152 -9.04 -11.59 -6.55
C ARG A 152 -10.40 -11.13 -7.10
N THR A 153 -11.48 -11.57 -6.48
CA THR A 153 -12.85 -11.24 -6.94
C THR A 153 -13.18 -9.76 -6.74
N ALA A 154 -12.67 -9.13 -5.67
CA ALA A 154 -12.80 -7.67 -5.52
C ALA A 154 -12.15 -6.90 -6.67
N LEU A 155 -10.95 -7.29 -7.13
CA LEU A 155 -10.31 -6.63 -8.27
C LEU A 155 -11.20 -6.70 -9.52
N ASP A 156 -11.74 -7.89 -9.83
CA ASP A 156 -12.60 -8.09 -11.00
C ASP A 156 -13.87 -7.21 -10.94
N TYR A 157 -14.52 -7.12 -9.79
CA TYR A 157 -15.69 -6.25 -9.62
C TYR A 157 -15.34 -4.76 -9.70
N LEU A 158 -14.22 -4.35 -9.13
CA LEU A 158 -13.78 -2.95 -9.11
C LEU A 158 -13.30 -2.45 -10.49
N ILE A 159 -13.06 -3.34 -11.45
CA ILE A 159 -12.70 -3.00 -12.84
C ILE A 159 -13.94 -2.69 -13.68
N SER A 160 -15.11 -3.16 -13.29
CA SER A 160 -16.36 -2.99 -14.04
C SER A 160 -16.61 -1.54 -14.46
N GLU A 161 -17.20 -1.32 -15.64
CA GLU A 161 -17.46 0.04 -16.16
C GLU A 161 -18.40 0.85 -15.23
N ALA A 162 -19.08 0.19 -14.30
CA ALA A 162 -19.95 0.81 -13.30
C ALA A 162 -19.25 1.82 -12.37
N CYS A 163 -17.91 1.76 -12.22
CA CYS A 163 -17.18 2.79 -11.47
C CYS A 163 -16.44 3.81 -12.34
N LEU A 164 -16.79 3.92 -13.62
CA LEU A 164 -16.41 5.07 -14.44
C LEU A 164 -17.33 6.27 -14.15
N GLY A 165 -16.79 7.47 -14.32
CA GLY A 165 -17.60 8.70 -14.26
C GLY A 165 -18.02 9.13 -12.84
N PHE A 166 -17.45 8.56 -11.78
CA PHE A 166 -17.67 9.07 -10.42
C PHE A 166 -17.25 10.55 -10.35
N LEU A 167 -18.21 11.41 -9.98
CA LEU A 167 -18.12 12.88 -9.97
C LEU A 167 -16.97 13.45 -9.12
N SER A 168 -16.29 12.63 -8.31
CA SER A 168 -15.12 12.99 -7.52
C SER A 168 -13.89 12.18 -7.94
N SER A 169 -13.45 12.34 -9.20
CA SER A 169 -12.17 11.81 -9.69
C SER A 169 -10.96 12.29 -8.87
N TYR A 170 -11.14 13.37 -8.09
CA TYR A 170 -10.13 14.02 -7.24
C TYR A 170 -9.83 13.33 -5.90
N ALA A 171 -10.42 12.16 -5.59
CA ALA A 171 -10.02 11.40 -4.41
C ALA A 171 -10.28 9.90 -4.56
N THR A 172 -9.26 9.16 -4.99
CA THR A 172 -9.25 7.67 -5.00
C THR A 172 -9.77 7.10 -3.67
N GLU A 173 -9.41 7.71 -2.54
CA GLU A 173 -9.84 7.34 -1.19
C GLU A 173 -11.37 7.25 -1.00
N LYS A 174 -12.12 8.16 -1.64
CA LYS A 174 -13.59 8.16 -1.61
C LYS A 174 -14.15 7.31 -2.74
N ALA A 175 -13.57 7.45 -3.93
CA ALA A 175 -14.03 6.73 -5.12
C ALA A 175 -13.95 5.22 -4.92
N LEU A 176 -12.90 4.72 -4.28
CA LEU A 176 -12.75 3.30 -3.97
C LEU A 176 -13.86 2.81 -3.04
N LEU A 177 -14.16 3.54 -1.96
CA LEU A 177 -15.23 3.17 -1.04
C LEU A 177 -16.61 3.20 -1.71
N GLN A 178 -16.83 4.20 -2.56
CA GLN A 178 -18.09 4.39 -3.29
C GLN A 178 -18.28 3.32 -4.36
N CYS A 179 -17.25 3.03 -5.15
CA CYS A 179 -17.22 1.94 -6.13
C CYS A 179 -17.45 0.61 -5.44
N SER A 180 -16.76 0.33 -4.33
CA SER A 180 -16.93 -0.91 -3.57
C SER A 180 -18.38 -1.08 -3.09
N SER A 181 -18.98 0.00 -2.58
CA SER A 181 -20.39 -0.02 -2.14
C SER A 181 -21.36 -0.25 -3.32
N HIS A 182 -21.02 0.22 -4.52
CA HIS A 182 -21.86 0.08 -5.72
C HIS A 182 -21.74 -1.32 -6.34
N THR A 183 -20.54 -1.92 -6.31
CA THR A 183 -20.26 -3.24 -6.88
C THR A 183 -20.40 -4.38 -5.87
N ASN A 184 -21.00 -4.10 -4.69
CA ASN A 184 -21.19 -5.05 -3.60
C ASN A 184 -19.88 -5.72 -3.11
N VAL A 185 -18.79 -4.95 -3.12
CA VAL A 185 -17.50 -5.36 -2.57
C VAL A 185 -17.42 -4.89 -1.12
N HIS A 186 -17.13 -5.81 -0.21
CA HIS A 186 -17.04 -5.52 1.21
C HIS A 186 -15.71 -4.84 1.53
N VAL A 187 -15.76 -3.72 2.24
CA VAL A 187 -14.56 -3.00 2.71
C VAL A 187 -14.44 -3.16 4.23
N VAL A 188 -13.30 -3.68 4.69
CA VAL A 188 -13.04 -3.96 6.11
C VAL A 188 -11.81 -3.21 6.59
N ASP A 189 -11.93 -2.56 7.75
CA ASP A 189 -10.80 -2.01 8.52
C ASP A 189 -10.43 -3.01 9.62
N PRO A 190 -9.29 -3.71 9.51
CA PRO A 190 -8.94 -4.78 10.43
C PRO A 190 -8.46 -4.23 11.77
N ILE A 191 -9.07 -4.72 12.85
CA ILE A 191 -8.83 -4.32 14.23
C ILE A 191 -8.48 -5.56 15.04
N ASP A 192 -7.48 -5.46 15.92
CA ASP A 192 -7.10 -6.54 16.83
C ASP A 192 -8.01 -6.63 18.07
N GLN A 193 -7.73 -7.60 18.93
CA GLN A 193 -8.46 -7.82 20.18
C GLN A 193 -8.37 -6.63 21.15
N ASP A 194 -7.32 -5.82 21.05
CA ASP A 194 -7.11 -4.61 21.86
C ASP A 194 -7.82 -3.37 21.28
N GLY A 195 -8.57 -3.51 20.17
CA GLY A 195 -9.20 -2.38 19.49
C GLY A 195 -8.22 -1.53 18.66
N LYS A 196 -7.03 -2.04 18.34
CA LYS A 196 -6.00 -1.36 17.56
C LYS A 196 -6.03 -1.80 16.10
N HIS A 197 -5.83 -0.84 15.20
CA HIS A 197 -5.86 -1.10 13.77
C HIS A 197 -4.60 -1.84 13.30
N LEU A 198 -4.77 -2.86 12.47
CA LEU A 198 -3.64 -3.60 11.89
C LEU A 198 -2.96 -2.82 10.77
N LEU A 199 -3.71 -1.98 10.05
CA LEU A 199 -3.20 -1.10 9.02
C LEU A 199 -3.05 0.31 9.61
N THR A 200 -1.82 0.74 9.83
CA THR A 200 -1.53 1.98 10.54
C THR A 200 -0.96 3.04 9.61
N THR A 201 -1.42 4.28 9.72
CA THR A 201 -0.79 5.44 9.07
C THR A 201 0.06 6.22 10.07
N ASN A 202 1.21 6.76 9.66
CA ASN A 202 2.04 7.67 10.46
C ASN A 202 2.65 7.07 11.74
N ALA A 203 2.86 5.74 11.76
CA ALA A 203 3.22 5.02 12.97
C ALA A 203 4.43 5.63 13.73
N PHE A 204 5.47 6.02 12.99
CA PHE A 204 6.73 6.52 13.54
C PHE A 204 6.70 7.98 13.96
N LYS A 205 5.94 8.82 13.26
CA LYS A 205 5.80 10.23 13.65
C LYS A 205 5.08 10.33 15.00
N GLU A 206 4.10 9.47 15.22
CA GLU A 206 3.39 9.37 16.48
C GLU A 206 4.23 8.71 17.57
N MET A 207 5.00 7.65 17.27
CA MET A 207 5.94 7.06 18.24
C MET A 207 6.99 8.05 18.71
N ARG A 208 7.63 8.81 17.80
CA ARG A 208 8.66 9.79 18.17
C ARG A 208 8.09 10.90 19.06
N LYS A 209 6.94 11.46 18.67
CA LYS A 209 6.24 12.45 19.50
C LYS A 209 5.86 11.88 20.86
N LYS A 210 5.38 10.63 20.92
CA LYS A 210 5.03 9.98 22.19
C LYS A 210 6.25 9.68 23.06
N LEU A 211 7.40 9.33 22.49
CA LEU A 211 8.65 9.16 23.26
C LEU A 211 9.12 10.49 23.86
N GLU A 212 8.98 11.59 23.13
CA GLU A 212 9.28 12.94 23.62
C GLU A 212 8.32 13.38 24.74
N TYR A 213 7.05 12.95 24.70
CA TYR A 213 6.03 13.25 25.72
C TYR A 213 6.01 12.27 26.92
N SER A 214 6.32 10.99 26.71
CA SER A 214 6.31 9.93 27.73
C SER A 214 7.44 10.10 28.75
N ALA A 215 8.51 10.82 28.40
CA ALA A 215 9.49 11.29 29.38
C ALA A 215 8.86 12.17 30.49
N LYS A 216 7.63 12.67 30.31
CA LYS A 216 6.91 13.52 31.28
C LYS A 216 5.68 12.90 31.93
N MET A 217 5.13 11.77 31.47
CA MET A 217 4.01 11.10 32.14
C MET A 217 4.06 9.58 32.05
N LYS A 218 3.76 8.97 33.20
CA LYS A 218 3.73 7.53 33.54
C LYS A 218 2.48 6.82 32.98
N ASP A 219 1.95 7.27 31.85
CA ASP A 219 0.84 6.59 31.17
C ASP A 219 1.39 5.48 30.28
N GLU A 220 0.72 4.32 30.31
CA GLU A 220 1.05 3.16 29.50
C GLU A 220 1.28 3.59 28.06
N LEU A 221 2.48 3.31 27.53
CA LEU A 221 2.78 3.52 26.12
C LEU A 221 1.72 2.78 25.31
N GLN A 222 0.78 3.53 24.74
CA GLN A 222 -0.24 2.99 23.85
C GLN A 222 0.45 2.60 22.54
N CYS A 223 1.08 1.41 22.59
CA CYS A 223 1.85 0.80 21.51
C CYS A 223 0.90 0.26 20.44
N TYR A 224 1.40 0.24 19.20
CA TYR A 224 0.71 -0.39 18.08
C TYR A 224 0.44 -1.86 18.35
N SER A 225 -0.48 -2.43 17.55
CA SER A 225 -0.74 -3.86 17.60
C SER A 225 0.54 -4.65 17.35
N ASN A 226 0.77 -5.69 18.15
CA ASN A 226 1.82 -6.68 17.87
C ASN A 226 1.52 -7.47 16.58
N GLN A 227 0.28 -7.40 16.10
CA GLN A 227 -0.20 -8.04 14.88
C GLN A 227 -0.28 -7.04 13.71
N ALA A 228 0.31 -5.85 13.84
CA ALA A 228 0.29 -4.84 12.79
C ALA A 228 0.77 -5.43 11.45
N VAL A 229 -0.01 -5.16 10.40
CA VAL A 229 0.18 -5.70 9.06
C VAL A 229 0.97 -4.71 8.21
N SER A 230 0.65 -3.42 8.31
CA SER A 230 1.33 -2.38 7.54
C SER A 230 1.47 -1.07 8.30
N PHE A 231 2.48 -0.33 7.88
CA PHE A 231 2.78 0.99 8.37
C PHE A 231 2.96 1.95 7.20
N GLY A 232 2.17 3.01 7.18
CA GLY A 232 2.19 4.04 6.14
C GLY A 232 3.01 5.27 6.50
N ASN A 233 3.41 6.01 5.45
CA ASN A 233 4.17 7.25 5.54
C ASN A 233 5.52 7.12 6.28
N ILE A 234 6.24 6.06 5.94
CA ILE A 234 7.58 5.78 6.47
C ILE A 234 8.64 6.39 5.54
N ASN A 235 9.71 6.92 6.14
CA ASN A 235 10.87 7.39 5.37
C ASN A 235 11.85 6.25 5.09
N TYR A 236 12.76 6.46 4.15
CA TYR A 236 13.71 5.43 3.73
C TYR A 236 14.56 4.84 4.87
N GLN A 237 15.01 5.69 5.81
CA GLN A 237 15.82 5.28 6.95
C GLN A 237 15.05 4.32 7.87
N THR A 238 13.81 4.69 8.21
CA THR A 238 12.94 3.87 9.05
C THR A 238 12.52 2.59 8.33
N HIS A 239 12.31 2.62 7.01
CA HIS A 239 12.02 1.40 6.25
C HIS A 239 13.16 0.38 6.37
N ARG A 240 14.41 0.83 6.25
CA ARG A 240 15.59 -0.05 6.45
C ARG A 240 15.72 -0.54 7.89
N LEU A 241 15.47 0.35 8.86
CA LEU A 241 15.51 -0.02 10.28
C LEU A 241 14.48 -1.10 10.61
N LEU A 242 13.26 -0.96 10.11
CA LEU A 242 12.19 -1.94 10.27
C LEU A 242 12.54 -3.28 9.64
N ASP A 243 13.03 -3.26 8.40
CA ASP A 243 13.46 -4.47 7.69
C ASP A 243 14.55 -5.21 8.48
N PHE A 244 15.54 -4.48 8.98
CA PHE A 244 16.58 -5.05 9.84
C PHE A 244 16.02 -5.60 11.15
N THR A 245 15.18 -4.83 11.85
CA THR A 245 14.67 -5.21 13.17
C THR A 245 13.79 -6.46 13.07
N ILE A 246 12.89 -6.50 12.09
CA ILE A 246 11.94 -7.60 11.93
C ILE A 246 12.62 -8.88 11.45
N ASN A 247 13.62 -8.78 10.56
CA ASN A 247 14.26 -9.96 9.97
C ASN A 247 15.52 -10.43 10.70
N ARG A 248 16.20 -9.56 11.45
CA ARG A 248 17.51 -9.86 12.08
C ARG A 248 17.47 -9.84 13.59
N ILE A 249 16.56 -9.10 14.21
CA ILE A 249 16.43 -9.05 15.67
C ILE A 249 15.30 -9.98 16.08
N ASN A 250 15.63 -11.25 16.26
CA ASN A 250 14.75 -12.18 16.97
C ASN A 250 14.90 -11.92 18.46
N VAL A 251 13.89 -11.28 19.06
CA VAL A 251 13.80 -11.21 20.52
C VAL A 251 13.33 -12.58 21.01
N PHE A 252 14.27 -13.43 21.40
CA PHE A 252 13.94 -14.69 22.06
C PHE A 252 13.45 -14.39 23.47
N GLY A 253 12.15 -14.56 23.71
CA GLY A 253 11.57 -14.44 25.05
C GLY A 253 10.10 -14.06 25.07
N ARG A 254 9.22 -15.06 24.97
CA ARG A 254 8.00 -15.16 25.79
C ARG A 254 7.50 -16.59 25.82
#